data_AF-A0A7V2RJW9-F1
#
_entry.id   AF-A0A7V2RJW9-F1
#
_cell.length_a   1.000
_cell.length_b   1.000
_cell.length_c   1.000
_cell.angle_alpha   90.00
_cell.angle_beta   90.00
_cell.angle_gamma   90.00
#
_symmetry.space_group_name_H-M   'P 1'
#
loop_
_entity.id
_entity.type
_entity.pdbx_description
1 polymer ?
#
loop_
_entity_poly.entity_id
_entity_poly.type
_entity_poly.pdbx_seq_one_letter_code
_entity_poly.pdbx_strand_id
1 'polypeptide(L)'
;MVSENDILQSGIFDFPVFPLAENIAGQGSGDNLKNILVCIADNNDPGLMGFLQKVMAAVKIDLPKDAFTLFLKPGQKFIFSDLANTHQFQKAIFFGLKPTDAGLNLNIQKYTPLKYNGKTFLFSDLLSEVQNKPALKRPLWEALKVVF
;
A
#
# COMPACT_ATOMS: atom_id res chain seq x y z
N MET A 1 -33.37 -34.11 41.99
CA MET A 1 -33.72 -32.67 41.89
C MET A 1 -32.42 -31.93 41.70
N VAL A 2 -32.28 -31.30 40.53
CA VAL A 2 -31.13 -30.51 40.11
C VAL A 2 -31.38 -29.08 40.58
N SER A 3 -30.40 -28.45 41.22
CA SER A 3 -30.31 -27.00 41.40
C SER A 3 -28.84 -26.67 41.18
N GLU A 4 -28.43 -26.57 39.92
CA GLU A 4 -28.23 -25.30 39.21
C GLU A 4 -27.16 -24.43 39.88
N ASN A 5 -25.91 -24.70 39.47
CA ASN A 5 -24.80 -23.78 39.61
C ASN A 5 -25.06 -22.58 38.69
N ASP A 6 -25.56 -21.49 39.25
CA ASP A 6 -25.53 -20.17 38.61
C ASP A 6 -24.11 -19.61 38.67
N ILE A 7 -23.28 -20.02 37.71
CA ILE A 7 -22.05 -19.30 37.39
C ILE A 7 -22.43 -18.20 36.40
N LEU A 8 -22.53 -16.97 36.91
CA LEU A 8 -22.58 -15.75 36.11
C LEU A 8 -21.29 -15.63 35.27
N GLN A 9 -21.28 -16.20 34.07
CA GLN A 9 -20.25 -15.99 33.05
C GLN A 9 -20.91 -15.48 31.77
N SER A 10 -20.98 -14.16 31.62
CA SER A 10 -21.18 -13.52 30.31
C SER A 10 -20.92 -12.02 30.43
N GLY A 11 -19.72 -11.58 30.03
CA GLY A 11 -19.45 -10.14 29.90
C GLY A 11 -17.98 -9.71 29.95
N ILE A 12 -17.05 -10.60 30.30
CA ILE A 12 -15.64 -10.23 30.54
C ILE A 12 -14.71 -10.34 29.32
N PHE A 13 -15.19 -10.79 28.15
CA PHE A 13 -14.33 -11.08 26.99
C PHE A 13 -14.88 -10.59 25.65
N ASP A 14 -15.74 -9.58 25.63
CA ASP A 14 -16.14 -8.95 24.36
C ASP A 14 -15.14 -7.84 24.00
N PHE A 15 -13.91 -8.25 23.69
CA PHE A 15 -12.91 -7.35 23.12
C PHE A 15 -12.96 -7.48 21.60
N PRO A 16 -12.99 -6.37 20.84
CA PRO A 16 -12.80 -6.44 19.41
C PRO A 16 -11.41 -7.02 19.14
N VAL A 17 -11.35 -8.26 18.66
CA VAL A 17 -10.10 -8.88 18.20
C VAL A 17 -9.66 -8.11 16.96
N PHE A 18 -8.65 -7.25 17.12
CA PHE A 18 -8.03 -6.57 15.99
C PHE A 18 -7.11 -7.57 15.28
N PRO A 19 -7.30 -7.83 13.97
CA PRO A 19 -6.38 -8.67 13.22
C PRO A 19 -4.99 -8.04 13.25
N LEU A 20 -4.01 -8.81 13.71
CA LEU A 20 -2.59 -8.44 13.63
C LEU A 20 -2.24 -8.19 12.17
N ALA A 21 -1.66 -7.02 11.89
CA ALA A 21 -1.16 -6.72 10.56
C ALA A 21 -0.07 -7.74 10.19
N GLU A 22 -0.13 -8.29 8.97
CA GLU A 22 0.88 -9.22 8.51
C GLU A 22 2.23 -8.50 8.33
N ASN A 23 3.32 -9.12 8.79
CA ASN A 23 4.66 -8.66 8.45
C ASN A 23 4.96 -9.11 7.00
N ILE A 24 4.94 -8.13 6.10
CA ILE A 24 5.13 -8.36 4.67
C ILE A 24 6.46 -7.84 4.14
N ALA A 25 7.41 -7.49 5.03
CA ALA A 25 8.69 -6.90 4.64
C ALA A 25 9.53 -7.81 3.72
N GLY A 26 9.35 -9.13 3.78
CA GLY A 26 10.04 -10.10 2.93
C GLY A 26 9.29 -10.50 1.65
N GLN A 27 8.11 -9.94 1.39
CA GLN A 27 7.23 -10.40 0.30
C GLN A 27 7.37 -9.58 -1.00
N GLY A 28 8.14 -8.49 -0.97
CA GLY A 28 8.38 -7.64 -2.14
C GLY A 28 9.63 -8.00 -2.92
N SER A 29 9.88 -7.26 -4.00
CA SER A 29 11.03 -7.43 -4.89
C SER A 29 11.64 -6.09 -5.29
N GLY A 30 12.90 -6.13 -5.73
CA GLY A 30 13.66 -4.97 -6.19
C GLY A 30 14.63 -4.39 -5.16
N ASP A 31 15.65 -3.69 -5.65
CA ASP A 31 16.84 -3.33 -4.86
C ASP A 31 16.68 -2.04 -4.03
N ASN A 32 15.59 -1.30 -4.25
CA ASN A 32 15.24 -0.08 -3.52
C ASN A 32 16.36 1.00 -3.49
N LEU A 33 17.18 1.11 -4.53
CA LEU A 33 18.33 2.04 -4.53
C LEU A 33 17.95 3.52 -4.40
N LYS A 34 16.69 3.88 -4.69
CA LYS A 34 16.18 5.26 -4.56
C LYS A 34 15.19 5.44 -3.41
N ASN A 35 15.08 4.46 -2.49
CA ASN A 35 14.20 4.52 -1.33
C ASN A 35 12.71 4.72 -1.70
N ILE A 36 12.23 3.95 -2.69
CA ILE A 36 10.88 4.02 -3.24
C ILE A 36 10.12 2.74 -2.90
N LEU A 37 8.95 2.88 -2.28
CA LEU A 37 7.98 1.80 -2.14
C LEU A 37 6.91 1.92 -3.23
N VAL A 38 6.56 0.80 -3.86
CA VAL A 38 5.41 0.66 -4.74
C VAL A 38 4.52 -0.48 -4.25
N CYS A 39 3.32 -0.17 -3.77
CA CYS A 39 2.33 -1.16 -3.33
C CYS A 39 1.17 -1.26 -4.31
N ILE A 40 0.78 -2.48 -4.66
CA ILE A 40 -0.25 -2.76 -5.66
C ILE A 40 -1.26 -3.74 -5.06
N ALA A 41 -2.48 -3.28 -4.79
CA ALA A 41 -3.59 -4.13 -4.33
C ALA A 41 -4.47 -4.56 -5.51
N ASP A 42 -3.85 -5.20 -6.49
CA ASP A 42 -4.49 -5.62 -7.74
C ASP A 42 -4.10 -7.08 -8.06
N ASN A 43 -4.74 -7.66 -9.07
CA ASN A 43 -4.37 -8.99 -9.54
C ASN A 43 -2.93 -8.98 -10.08
N ASN A 44 -2.14 -9.98 -9.69
CA ASN A 44 -0.79 -10.11 -10.19
C ASN A 44 -0.81 -10.77 -11.59
N ASP A 45 -1.11 -9.98 -12.61
CA ASP A 45 -0.99 -10.39 -14.01
C ASP A 45 0.27 -9.78 -14.69
N PRO A 46 0.92 -10.50 -15.62
CA PRO A 46 2.13 -10.01 -16.29
C PRO A 46 1.93 -8.72 -17.10
N GLY A 47 0.73 -8.50 -17.65
CA GLY A 47 0.41 -7.31 -18.45
C GLY A 47 0.40 -6.05 -17.60
N LEU A 48 -0.08 -6.15 -16.37
CA LEU A 48 -0.12 -5.08 -15.39
C LEU A 48 1.28 -4.69 -14.90
N MET A 49 2.16 -5.67 -14.67
CA MET A 49 3.57 -5.39 -14.36
C MET A 49 4.27 -4.65 -15.51
N GLY A 50 4.03 -5.07 -16.75
CA GLY A 50 4.54 -4.38 -17.93
C GLY A 50 4.02 -2.94 -18.06
N PHE A 51 2.78 -2.67 -17.65
CA PHE A 51 2.25 -1.32 -17.58
C PHE A 51 2.92 -0.49 -16.47
N LEU A 52 3.07 -1.03 -15.27
CA LEU A 52 3.75 -0.38 -14.15
C LEU A 52 5.17 0.03 -14.53
N GLN A 53 5.94 -0.88 -15.13
CA GLN A 53 7.30 -0.60 -15.58
C GLN A 53 7.35 0.60 -16.54
N LYS A 54 6.40 0.71 -17.47
CA LYS A 54 6.30 1.86 -18.38
C LYS A 54 5.97 3.16 -17.65
N VAL A 55 5.04 3.10 -16.69
CA VAL A 55 4.66 4.27 -15.87
C VAL A 55 5.86 4.79 -15.07
N MET A 56 6.60 3.90 -14.41
CA MET A 56 7.77 4.26 -13.61
C MET A 56 8.94 4.71 -14.48
N ALA A 57 9.16 4.07 -15.63
CA ALA A 57 10.19 4.47 -16.59
C ALA A 57 9.95 5.87 -17.16
N ALA A 58 8.69 6.29 -17.33
CA ALA A 58 8.37 7.64 -17.79
C ALA A 58 8.88 8.73 -16.82
N VAL A 59 8.93 8.45 -15.52
CA VAL A 59 9.57 9.30 -14.50
C VAL A 59 11.02 8.91 -14.18
N LYS A 60 11.70 8.21 -15.10
CA LYS A 60 13.12 7.81 -15.01
C LYS A 60 13.44 6.92 -13.80
N ILE A 61 12.50 6.06 -13.42
CA ILE A 61 12.67 5.05 -12.38
C ILE A 61 12.78 3.67 -13.03
N ASP A 62 13.91 3.01 -12.81
CA ASP A 62 14.13 1.60 -13.16
C ASP A 62 13.53 0.73 -12.06
N LEU A 63 12.28 0.30 -12.24
CA LEU A 63 11.48 -0.34 -11.17
C LEU A 63 12.23 -1.45 -10.39
N PRO A 64 12.84 -2.48 -11.00
CA PRO A 64 13.54 -3.52 -10.25
C PRO A 64 14.79 -3.04 -9.48
N LYS A 65 15.43 -1.94 -9.89
CA LYS A 65 16.63 -1.42 -9.20
C LYS A 65 16.29 -0.34 -8.18
N ASP A 66 15.43 0.59 -8.58
CA ASP A 66 15.21 1.83 -7.85
C ASP A 66 14.13 1.70 -6.76
N ALA A 67 13.23 0.71 -6.88
CA ALA A 67 12.07 0.58 -6.01
C ALA A 67 11.92 -0.82 -5.40
N PHE A 68 11.36 -0.85 -4.19
CA PHE A 68 10.79 -2.05 -3.60
C PHE A 68 9.32 -2.16 -4.01
N THR A 69 8.98 -3.21 -4.74
CA THR A 69 7.64 -3.46 -5.27
C THR A 69 6.95 -4.58 -4.51
N LEU A 70 5.71 -4.36 -4.12
CA LEU A 70 4.91 -5.28 -3.32
C LEU A 70 3.52 -5.44 -3.93
N PHE A 71 3.17 -6.69 -4.26
CA PHE A 71 1.81 -7.06 -4.63
C PHE A 71 1.07 -7.57 -3.40
N LEU A 72 -0.09 -6.99 -3.16
CA LEU A 72 -0.96 -7.28 -2.03
C LEU A 72 -2.19 -8.02 -2.53
N LYS A 73 -2.65 -8.99 -1.72
CA LYS A 73 -3.97 -9.59 -1.95
C LYS A 73 -5.06 -8.52 -1.78
N PRO A 74 -6.19 -8.62 -2.51
CA PRO A 74 -7.31 -7.71 -2.30
C PRO A 74 -7.72 -7.63 -0.83
N GLY A 75 -7.74 -6.42 -0.26
CA GLY A 75 -8.09 -6.18 1.14
C GLY A 75 -7.00 -6.49 2.17
N GLN A 76 -5.81 -6.92 1.75
CA GLN A 76 -4.69 -7.15 2.66
C GLN A 76 -4.22 -5.83 3.27
N LYS A 77 -4.20 -5.78 4.61
CA LYS A 77 -3.70 -4.64 5.38
C LYS A 77 -2.32 -4.91 5.92
N PHE A 78 -1.55 -3.84 6.09
CA PHE A 78 -0.20 -3.90 6.65
C PHE A 78 0.15 -2.61 7.38
N ILE A 79 1.25 -2.63 8.12
CA ILE A 79 1.76 -1.44 8.81
C ILE A 79 2.94 -0.89 8.01
N PHE A 80 2.77 0.29 7.42
CA PHE A 80 3.83 0.95 6.63
C PHE A 80 5.10 1.21 7.47
N SER A 81 4.97 1.54 8.75
CA SER A 81 6.14 1.80 9.61
C SER A 81 7.03 0.56 9.76
N ASP A 82 6.45 -0.63 9.84
CA ASP A 82 7.22 -1.87 9.97
C ASP A 82 8.05 -2.10 8.70
N LEU A 83 7.43 -1.88 7.53
CA LEU A 83 8.12 -1.95 6.24
C LEU A 83 9.21 -0.88 6.11
N ALA A 84 8.90 0.35 6.51
CA ALA A 84 9.83 1.47 6.42
C ALA A 84 11.03 1.32 7.38
N ASN A 85 10.86 0.62 8.50
CA ASN A 85 11.95 0.30 9.42
C ASN A 85 12.92 -0.72 8.84
N THR A 86 12.44 -1.66 8.01
CA THR A 86 13.29 -2.66 7.34
C THR A 86 14.02 -2.09 6.12
N HIS A 87 13.30 -1.36 5.27
CA HIS A 87 13.79 -1.02 3.92
C HIS A 87 14.11 0.45 3.70
N GLN A 88 13.76 1.34 4.64
CA GLN A 88 13.97 2.80 4.54
C GLN A 88 13.37 3.43 3.28
N PHE A 89 12.11 3.88 3.37
CA PHE A 89 11.43 4.55 2.26
C PHE A 89 11.35 6.07 2.45
N GLN A 90 11.62 6.83 1.38
CA GLN A 90 11.39 8.28 1.30
C GLN A 90 10.15 8.60 0.45
N LYS A 91 9.81 7.74 -0.50
CA LYS A 91 8.64 7.89 -1.37
C LYS A 91 7.84 6.60 -1.34
N ALA A 92 6.52 6.69 -1.29
CA ALA A 92 5.63 5.53 -1.29
C ALA A 92 4.43 5.78 -2.19
N ILE A 93 4.23 4.90 -3.16
CA ILE A 93 3.17 4.97 -4.17
C ILE A 93 2.26 3.76 -3.97
N PHE A 94 0.96 4.01 -3.88
CA PHE A 94 -0.04 3.00 -3.55
C PHE A 94 -1.13 2.96 -4.62
N PHE A 95 -1.22 1.83 -5.32
CA PHE A 95 -2.26 1.56 -6.31
C PHE A 95 -3.38 0.73 -5.69
N GLY A 96 -4.60 1.27 -5.70
CA GLY A 96 -5.79 0.57 -5.21
C GLY A 96 -5.93 0.47 -3.69
N LEU A 97 -5.10 1.17 -2.93
CA LEU A 97 -5.14 1.18 -1.47
C LEU A 97 -5.68 2.50 -0.93
N LYS A 98 -6.18 2.46 0.30
CA LYS A 98 -6.42 3.64 1.13
C LYS A 98 -5.29 3.77 2.17
N PRO A 99 -5.06 4.96 2.74
CA PRO A 99 -4.08 5.15 3.81
C PRO A 99 -4.27 4.17 4.98
N THR A 100 -5.53 3.91 5.36
CA THR A 100 -5.89 2.99 6.44
C THR A 100 -5.47 1.54 6.17
N ASP A 101 -5.33 1.13 4.91
CA ASP A 101 -4.90 -0.22 4.55
C ASP A 101 -3.39 -0.40 4.78
N ALA A 102 -2.62 0.69 4.70
CA ALA A 102 -1.20 0.75 5.02
C ALA A 102 -0.92 1.15 6.49
N GLY A 103 -1.95 1.17 7.35
CA GLY A 103 -1.82 1.58 8.75
C GLY A 103 -1.52 3.07 8.93
N LEU A 104 -1.82 3.90 7.92
CA LEU A 104 -1.58 5.34 7.93
C LEU A 104 -2.88 6.08 8.26
N ASN A 105 -2.84 6.92 9.30
CA ASN A 105 -3.93 7.83 9.63
C ASN A 105 -3.71 9.19 8.94
N LEU A 106 -3.74 9.19 7.60
CA LEU A 106 -3.54 10.39 6.78
C LEU A 106 -4.80 10.70 5.98
N ASN A 107 -5.19 11.97 5.95
CA ASN A 107 -6.22 12.45 5.03
C ASN A 107 -5.56 12.91 3.72
N ILE A 108 -5.48 12.03 2.73
CA ILE A 108 -4.85 12.30 1.44
C ILE A 108 -5.84 12.07 0.29
N GLN A 109 -5.86 13.00 -0.65
CA GLN A 109 -6.60 12.86 -1.90
C GLN A 109 -5.78 12.04 -2.91
N LYS A 110 -6.44 11.14 -3.65
CA LYS A 110 -5.81 10.42 -4.76
C LYS A 110 -5.17 11.39 -5.75
N TYR A 111 -4.06 10.98 -6.36
CA TYR A 111 -3.31 11.77 -7.34
C TYR A 111 -2.72 13.09 -6.82
N THR A 112 -2.71 13.30 -5.50
CA THR A 112 -2.10 14.48 -4.89
C THR A 112 -1.00 14.02 -3.93
N PRO A 113 0.28 14.22 -4.27
CA PRO A 113 1.38 13.84 -3.39
C PRO A 113 1.32 14.61 -2.07
N LEU A 114 1.39 13.89 -0.95
CA LEU A 114 1.43 14.46 0.39
C LEU A 114 2.82 14.26 0.99
N LYS A 115 3.46 15.35 1.43
CA LYS A 115 4.69 15.30 2.22
C LYS A 115 4.34 15.26 3.71
N TYR A 116 4.79 14.23 4.40
CA TYR A 116 4.58 14.05 5.84
C TYR A 116 5.78 13.33 6.47
N ASN A 117 6.31 13.84 7.58
CA ASN A 117 7.48 13.29 8.29
C ASN A 117 8.67 12.96 7.36
N GLY A 118 9.00 13.88 6.45
CA GLY A 118 10.11 13.73 5.50
C GLY A 118 9.88 12.68 4.40
N LYS A 119 8.68 12.12 4.29
CA LYS A 119 8.29 11.13 3.28
C LYS A 119 7.22 11.70 2.35
N THR A 120 7.20 11.24 1.11
CA THR A 120 6.17 11.60 0.13
C THR A 120 5.27 10.41 -0.15
N PHE A 121 3.97 10.58 0.04
CA PHE A 121 2.95 9.55 -0.18
C PHE A 121 2.10 9.91 -1.40
N LEU A 122 1.81 8.92 -2.24
CA LEU A 122 0.91 9.07 -3.38
C LEU A 122 -0.04 7.89 -3.43
N PHE A 123 -1.34 8.15 -3.35
CA PHE A 123 -2.38 7.13 -3.51
C PHE A 123 -3.08 7.32 -4.85
N SER A 124 -3.49 6.24 -5.49
CA SER A 124 -4.24 6.24 -6.75
C SER A 124 -5.33 5.17 -6.75
N ASP A 125 -6.12 5.15 -7.83
CA ASP A 125 -6.94 3.99 -8.17
C ASP A 125 -6.10 2.74 -8.44
N LEU A 126 -6.80 1.62 -8.64
CA LEU A 126 -6.20 0.33 -9.02
C LEU A 126 -5.35 0.50 -10.28
N LEU A 127 -4.25 -0.22 -10.35
CA LEU A 127 -3.34 -0.11 -11.48
C LEU A 127 -4.03 -0.55 -12.79
N SER A 128 -4.88 -1.58 -12.71
CA SER A 128 -5.69 -2.08 -13.84
C SER A 128 -6.72 -1.04 -14.31
N GLU A 129 -7.32 -0.30 -13.39
CA GLU A 129 -8.24 0.80 -13.73
C GLU A 129 -7.49 1.94 -14.43
N VAL A 130 -6.31 2.31 -13.92
CA VAL A 130 -5.48 3.33 -14.57
C VAL A 130 -5.05 2.89 -15.97
N GLN A 131 -4.72 1.62 -16.15
CA GLN A 131 -4.34 1.06 -17.46
C GLN A 131 -5.48 1.19 -18.47
N ASN A 132 -6.71 0.92 -18.05
CA ASN A 132 -7.89 0.82 -18.92
C ASN A 132 -8.68 2.13 -19.06
N LYS A 133 -8.55 3.08 -18.15
CA LYS A 133 -9.28 4.36 -18.17
C LYS A 133 -8.34 5.53 -18.49
N PRO A 134 -8.33 6.06 -19.72
CA PRO A 134 -7.46 7.18 -20.11
C PRO A 134 -7.56 8.40 -19.19
N ALA A 135 -8.75 8.65 -18.64
CA ALA A 135 -9.01 9.75 -17.70
C ALA A 135 -8.16 9.68 -16.42
N LEU A 136 -7.71 8.50 -16.00
CA LEU A 136 -6.90 8.31 -14.79
C LEU A 136 -5.39 8.38 -15.04
N LYS A 137 -4.94 8.21 -16.29
CA LYS A 137 -3.51 8.24 -16.65
C LYS A 137 -2.90 9.62 -16.49
N ARG A 138 -3.62 10.67 -16.92
CA ARG A 138 -3.12 12.05 -16.84
C ARG A 138 -2.94 12.51 -15.38
N PRO A 139 -3.92 12.35 -14.47
CA PRO A 139 -3.74 12.65 -13.05
C PRO A 139 -2.56 11.91 -12.42
N LEU A 140 -2.40 10.60 -12.72
CA LEU A 140 -1.25 9.84 -12.24
C LEU A 140 0.07 10.42 -12.72
N TRP A 141 0.19 10.70 -14.01
CA TRP A 141 1.40 11.25 -14.60
C TRP A 141 1.78 12.61 -13.98
N GLU A 142 0.81 13.52 -13.83
CA GLU A 142 1.04 14.81 -13.19
C GLU A 142 1.50 14.64 -11.73
N ALA A 143 0.88 13.72 -10.98
CA ALA A 143 1.29 13.42 -9.62
C ALA A 143 2.72 12.87 -9.53
N LEU A 144 3.08 11.94 -10.43
CA LEU A 144 4.42 11.33 -10.45
C LEU A 144 5.51 12.36 -10.76
N LYS A 145 5.26 13.32 -11.66
CA LYS A 145 6.20 14.44 -11.93
C LYS A 145 6.43 15.36 -10.72
N VAL A 146 5.51 15.39 -9.76
CA VAL A 146 5.68 16.16 -8.52
C VAL A 146 6.46 15.35 -7.48
N VAL A 147 6.34 14.01 -7.53
CA VAL A 147 7.05 13.09 -6.64
C VAL A 147 8.53 12.95 -7.01
N PHE A 148 8.87 12.99 -8.30
CA PHE A 148 10.20 12.74 -8.87
C PHE A 148 10.71 13.94 -9.67
#